data_AF-A0A7Z9ZZX7-F1
#
_entry.id   AF-A0A7Z9ZZX7-F1
#
_cell.length_a   1.000
_cell.length_b   1.000
_cell.length_c   1.000
_cell.angle_alpha   90.00
_cell.angle_beta   90.00
_cell.angle_gamma   90.00
#
_symmetry.space_group_name_H-M   'P 1'
#
loop_
_entity.id
_entity.type
_entity.pdbx_description
1 polymer ?
#
loop_
_entity_poly.entity_id
_entity_poly.type
_entity_poly.pdbx_seq_one_letter_code
_entity_poly.pdbx_strand_id
1 'polypeptide(L)'
;MRLVGELVRVEEVAGAPTERDEYGLEWREHVRVIRLIGKREDSEIVRNLPSHLQGKVVRQRRKLCISPGYEWHFQTKIGDRPVLITFSEEESRRIEEALKGGAEEAEV
;
A
#
# COMPACT_ATOMS: atom_id res chain seq x y z
N MET A 1 10.95 0.00 -12.58
CA MET A 1 10.77 -1.09 -11.58
C MET A 1 9.48 -0.83 -10.84
N ARG A 2 8.65 -1.85 -10.62
CA ARG A 2 7.44 -1.75 -9.80
C ARG A 2 7.60 -2.60 -8.56
N LEU A 3 7.69 -1.97 -7.39
CA LEU A 3 7.75 -2.66 -6.12
C LEU A 3 6.41 -3.33 -5.82
N VAL A 4 6.48 -4.43 -5.07
CA VAL A 4 5.32 -5.16 -4.58
C VAL A 4 5.45 -5.35 -3.07
N GLY A 5 4.38 -5.06 -2.36
CA GLY A 5 4.31 -5.24 -0.92
C GLY A 5 3.05 -5.99 -0.49
N GLU A 6 3.12 -6.58 0.70
CA GLU A 6 1.99 -7.17 1.42
C GLU A 6 1.30 -6.09 2.25
N LEU A 7 -0.02 -5.96 2.13
CA LEU A 7 -0.81 -5.09 2.98
C LEU A 7 -0.87 -5.69 4.40
N VAL A 8 -0.27 -5.00 5.37
CA VAL A 8 -0.18 -5.47 6.76
C VAL A 8 -1.39 -5.00 7.56
N ARG A 9 -1.82 -3.76 7.36
CA ARG A 9 -3.01 -3.16 7.99
C ARG A 9 -3.41 -1.87 7.27
N VAL A 10 -4.62 -1.41 7.56
CA VAL A 10 -5.12 -0.09 7.16
C VAL A 10 -5.45 0.68 8.42
N GLU A 11 -4.91 1.89 8.53
CA GLU A 11 -5.10 2.79 9.67
C GLU A 11 -6.02 3.94 9.24
N GLU A 12 -6.97 4.31 10.10
CA GLU A 12 -7.78 5.51 9.88
C GLU A 12 -6.94 6.77 10.13
N VAL A 13 -7.14 7.79 9.29
CA VAL A 13 -6.61 9.12 9.56
C VAL A 13 -7.60 9.86 10.46
N ALA A 14 -7.18 10.16 11.70
CA ALA A 14 -8.03 10.81 12.68
C ALA A 14 -8.55 12.16 12.15
N GLY A 15 -9.87 12.34 12.17
CA GLY A 15 -10.54 13.56 11.70
C GLY A 15 -10.59 13.73 10.18
N ALA A 16 -10.19 12.72 9.39
CA ALA A 16 -10.33 12.80 7.93
C ALA A 16 -11.81 12.95 7.52
N PRO A 17 -12.13 13.92 6.64
CA PRO A 17 -13.50 14.13 6.19
C PRO A 17 -14.01 12.94 5.40
N THR A 18 -15.33 12.73 5.45
CA THR A 18 -16.00 11.80 4.55
C THR A 18 -16.53 12.58 3.36
N GLU A 19 -16.04 12.25 2.18
CA GLU A 19 -16.51 12.83 0.92
C GLU A 19 -17.48 11.86 0.27
N ARG A 20 -18.54 12.39 -0.36
CA ARG A 20 -19.50 11.59 -1.11
C ARG A 20 -19.40 11.95 -2.59
N ASP A 21 -19.28 10.94 -3.45
CA ASP A 21 -19.22 11.14 -4.90
C ASP A 21 -20.61 11.23 -5.56
N GLU A 22 -20.63 11.39 -6.88
CA GLU A 22 -21.86 11.52 -7.68
C GLU A 22 -22.77 10.27 -7.62
N TYR A 23 -22.23 9.12 -7.22
CA TYR A 23 -22.96 7.84 -7.08
C TYR A 23 -23.41 7.59 -5.64
N GLY A 24 -23.15 8.53 -4.72
CA GLY A 24 -23.49 8.38 -3.31
C GLY A 24 -22.48 7.54 -2.52
N LEU A 25 -21.34 7.17 -3.09
CA LEU A 25 -20.32 6.40 -2.39
C LEU A 25 -19.52 7.31 -1.45
N GLU A 26 -19.26 6.80 -0.25
CA GLU A 26 -18.51 7.50 0.78
C GLU A 26 -17.04 7.11 0.72
N TRP A 27 -16.17 8.12 0.73
CA TRP A 27 -14.72 8.00 0.63
C TRP A 27 -14.07 8.71 1.80
N ARG A 28 -13.07 8.08 2.41
CA ARG A 28 -12.30 8.64 3.53
C ARG A 28 -10.82 8.32 3.39
N GLU A 29 -9.97 9.24 3.83
CA GLU A 29 -8.52 9.05 3.82
C GLU A 29 -8.08 8.03 4.89
N HIS A 30 -7.22 7.11 4.47
CA HIS A 30 -6.62 6.06 5.29
C HIS A 30 -5.13 5.93 4.97
N VAL A 31 -4.37 5.34 5.90
CA VAL A 31 -2.97 4.95 5.67
C VAL A 31 -2.90 3.45 5.51
N ARG A 32 -2.48 2.99 4.34
CA ARG A 32 -2.11 1.59 4.11
C ARG A 32 -0.71 1.36 4.61
N VAL A 33 -0.53 0.41 5.52
CA VAL A 33 0.78 -0.03 6.00
C VAL A 33 1.18 -1.28 5.23
N ILE A 34 2.24 -1.17 4.44
CA ILE A 34 2.60 -2.14 3.40
C ILE A 34 4.04 -2.58 3.62
N ARG A 35 4.28 -3.88 3.72
CA ARG A 35 5.64 -4.44 3.86
C ARG A 35 6.18 -4.86 2.50
N LEU A 36 7.33 -4.35 2.09
CA LEU A 36 7.95 -4.70 0.81
C LEU A 36 8.40 -6.17 0.79
N ILE A 37 7.97 -6.90 -0.24
CA ILE A 37 8.27 -8.34 -0.39
C ILE A 37 8.96 -8.69 -1.70
N GLY A 38 8.92 -7.81 -2.70
CA GLY A 38 9.40 -8.11 -4.04
C GLY A 38 9.21 -6.96 -5.02
N LYS A 39 9.43 -7.28 -6.29
CA LYS A 39 9.17 -6.42 -7.44
C LYS A 39 8.47 -7.22 -8.54
N ARG A 40 7.77 -6.52 -9.42
CA ARG A 40 7.13 -7.12 -10.61
C ARG A 40 8.14 -7.17 -11.77
N GLU A 41 8.35 -8.35 -12.33
CA GLU A 41 9.10 -8.59 -13.57
C GLU A 41 8.30 -9.56 -14.43
N ASP A 42 8.02 -9.23 -15.70
CA ASP A 42 7.31 -10.09 -16.66
C ASP A 42 6.07 -10.83 -16.13
N SER A 43 5.23 -10.13 -15.37
CA SER A 43 4.01 -10.64 -14.72
C SER A 43 4.23 -11.56 -13.50
N GLU A 44 5.46 -11.78 -13.08
CA GLU A 44 5.80 -12.50 -11.86
C GLU A 44 6.22 -11.54 -10.73
N ILE A 45 6.15 -12.04 -9.49
CA ILE A 45 6.67 -11.33 -8.33
C ILE A 45 8.00 -11.97 -7.96
N VAL A 46 9.08 -11.25 -8.18
CA VAL A 46 10.43 -11.69 -7.82
C VAL A 46 10.76 -11.12 -6.44
N ARG A 47 11.11 -12.00 -5.48
CA ARG A 47 11.33 -11.64 -4.06
C ARG A 47 12.79 -11.30 -3.73
N ASN A 48 13.54 -10.84 -4.72
CA ASN A 48 14.97 -10.54 -4.60
C ASN A 48 15.22 -9.03 -4.45
N LEU A 49 14.58 -8.38 -3.47
CA LEU A 49 14.86 -6.97 -3.23
C LEU A 49 16.26 -6.77 -2.62
N PRO A 50 16.91 -5.64 -2.90
CA PRO A 50 18.06 -5.18 -2.13
C PRO A 50 17.77 -5.13 -0.63
N SER A 51 18.79 -5.35 0.20
CA SER A 51 18.65 -5.41 1.67
C SER A 51 18.06 -4.13 2.29
N HIS A 52 18.33 -2.96 1.69
CA HIS A 52 17.78 -1.69 2.14
C HIS A 52 16.28 -1.51 1.82
N LEU A 53 15.67 -2.41 1.03
CA LEU A 53 14.24 -2.41 0.70
C LEU A 53 13.50 -3.63 1.27
N GLN A 54 14.15 -4.80 1.30
CA GLN A 54 13.51 -6.04 1.70
C GLN A 54 12.93 -5.95 3.11
N GLY A 55 11.62 -6.21 3.24
CA GLY A 55 10.92 -6.20 4.54
C GLY A 55 10.66 -4.80 5.12
N LYS A 56 11.10 -3.72 4.47
CA LYS A 56 10.83 -2.35 4.89
C LYS A 56 9.35 -2.02 4.77
N VAL A 57 8.92 -1.07 5.59
CA VAL A 57 7.52 -0.66 5.67
C VAL A 57 7.30 0.62 4.88
N VAL A 58 6.22 0.65 4.12
CA VAL A 58 5.74 1.80 3.38
C VAL A 58 4.38 2.19 3.91
N ARG A 59 4.23 3.45 4.31
CA ARG A 59 2.98 4.07 4.75
C ARG A 59 2.43 4.87 3.56
N GLN A 60 1.31 4.43 3.02
CA GLN A 60 0.75 5.01 1.80
C GLN A 60 -0.63 5.60 2.08
N ARG A 61 -0.77 6.92 1.90
CA ARG A 61 -2.07 7.60 2.06
C ARG A 61 -2.97 7.34 0.85
N ARG A 62 -4.21 6.92 1.10
CA ARG A 62 -5.22 6.69 0.07
C ARG A 62 -6.62 7.03 0.55
N LYS A 63 -7.41 7.60 -0.35
CA LYS A 63 -8.86 7.61 -0.22
C LYS A 63 -9.38 6.22 -0.54
N LEU A 64 -10.06 5.62 0.43
CA LEU A 64 -10.70 4.31 0.28
C LEU A 64 -12.21 4.48 0.43
N CYS A 65 -12.96 3.70 -0.34
CA CYS A 65 -14.41 3.68 -0.22
C CYS A 65 -14.79 2.97 1.08
N ILE A 66 -15.67 3.59 1.86
CA ILE A 66 -16.18 3.07 3.14
C ILE A 66 -17.67 2.70 3.05
N SER A 67 -18.28 2.83 1.87
CA SER A 67 -19.66 2.41 1.64
C SER A 67 -19.83 0.90 1.86
N PRO A 68 -21.03 0.44 2.25
CA PRO A 68 -21.35 -0.98 2.31
C PRO A 68 -21.01 -1.71 1.00
N GLY A 69 -20.37 -2.88 1.10
CA GLY A 69 -19.89 -3.67 -0.05
C GLY A 69 -18.44 -3.41 -0.47
N TYR A 70 -17.78 -2.42 0.12
CA TYR A 70 -16.37 -2.07 -0.14
C TYR A 70 -15.42 -2.44 1.01
N GLU A 71 -15.87 -3.27 1.94
CA GLU A 71 -15.10 -3.69 3.12
C GLU A 71 -13.79 -4.41 2.75
N TRP A 72 -13.73 -5.00 1.56
CA TRP A 72 -12.53 -5.64 1.01
C TRP A 72 -11.32 -4.69 0.91
N HIS A 73 -11.53 -3.37 0.84
CA HIS A 73 -10.43 -2.39 0.90
C HIS A 73 -9.63 -2.44 2.21
N PHE A 74 -10.25 -2.93 3.28
CA PHE A 74 -9.68 -2.97 4.63
C PHE A 74 -9.22 -4.37 5.03
N GLN A 75 -9.42 -5.36 4.16
CA GLN A 75 -8.95 -6.72 4.37
C GLN A 75 -7.47 -6.83 4.01
N THR A 76 -6.69 -7.44 4.89
CA THR A 76 -5.26 -7.73 4.67
C THR A 76 -5.05 -9.10 4.02
N LYS A 77 -6.10 -9.93 4.00
CA LYS A 77 -6.13 -11.27 3.40
C LYS A 77 -7.46 -11.53 2.70
N ILE A 78 -7.42 -12.36 1.65
CA ILE A 78 -8.59 -12.92 0.98
C ILE A 78 -8.49 -14.44 1.10
N GLY A 79 -9.33 -15.03 1.95
CA GLY A 79 -9.10 -16.38 2.46
C GLY A 79 -7.77 -16.43 3.23
N ASP A 80 -6.90 -17.38 2.88
CA ASP A 80 -5.57 -17.52 3.50
C ASP A 80 -4.46 -16.70 2.81
N ARG A 81 -4.78 -16.02 1.70
CA ARG A 81 -3.78 -15.33 0.87
C ARG A 81 -3.66 -13.86 1.27
N PRO A 82 -2.45 -13.32 1.47
CA PRO A 82 -2.25 -11.90 1.74
C PRO A 82 -2.64 -11.04 0.53
N VAL A 83 -3.16 -9.84 0.79
CA VAL A 83 -3.40 -8.83 -0.24
C VAL A 83 -2.08 -8.21 -0.64
N LEU A 84 -1.78 -8.25 -1.95
CA LEU A 84 -0.56 -7.72 -2.52
C LEU A 84 -0.84 -6.40 -3.24
N ILE A 85 -0.04 -5.38 -2.94
CA ILE A 85 -0.11 -4.06 -3.54
C ILE A 85 1.09 -3.89 -4.46
N THR A 86 0.81 -3.63 -5.74
CA THR A 86 1.84 -3.23 -6.71
C THR A 86 1.87 -1.72 -6.79
N PHE A 87 3.01 -1.12 -6.45
CA PHE A 87 3.20 0.32 -6.53
C PHE A 87 3.32 0.78 -8.00
N SER A 88 3.01 2.04 -8.27
CA SER A 88 3.35 2.64 -9.56
C SER A 88 4.88 2.74 -9.70
N GLU A 89 5.38 2.98 -10.92
CA GLU A 89 6.82 3.18 -11.12
C GLU A 89 7.32 4.44 -10.42
N GLU A 90 6.51 5.50 -10.41
CA GLU A 90 6.82 6.75 -9.73
C GLU A 90 6.89 6.56 -8.22
N GLU A 91 5.90 5.88 -7.63
CA GLU A 91 5.92 5.54 -6.21
C GLU A 91 7.11 4.66 -5.86
N SER A 92 7.41 3.67 -6.71
CA SER A 92 8.56 2.78 -6.49
C SER A 92 9.87 3.56 -6.43
N ARG A 93 10.04 4.56 -7.29
CA ARG A 93 11.22 5.45 -7.26
C ARG A 93 11.28 6.28 -5.98
N ARG A 94 10.16 6.88 -5.56
CA ARG A 94 10.08 7.66 -4.31
C ARG A 94 10.40 6.79 -3.08
N ILE A 95 9.89 5.56 -3.04
CA ILE A 95 10.18 4.58 -1.98
C ILE A 95 11.68 4.26 -1.95
N GLU A 96 12.26 3.96 -3.11
CA GLU A 96 13.69 3.62 -3.22
C GLU A 96 14.57 4.78 -2.74
N GLU A 97 14.28 6.01 -3.16
CA GLU A 97 15.00 7.21 -2.73
C GLU A 97 14.89 7.44 -1.21
N ALA A 98 13.68 7.31 -0.64
CA ALA A 98 13.44 7.50 0.79
C ALA A 98 14.16 6.45 1.66
N LEU A 99 14.21 5.20 1.21
CA LEU A 99 14.79 4.10 1.97
C LEU A 99 16.30 3.91 1.72
N LYS A 100 16.88 4.58 0.71
CA LYS A 100 18.30 4.47 0.35
C LYS A 100 19.25 4.84 1.51
N GLY A 101 18.81 5.71 2.42
CA GLY A 101 19.54 6.10 3.64
C GLY A 101 19.49 5.08 4.78
N GLY A 102 18.88 3.91 4.58
CA GLY A 102 18.73 2.88 5.62
C GLY A 102 17.56 3.11 6.56
N ALA A 103 16.63 4.00 6.21
CA ALA A 103 15.39 4.19 6.98
C ALA A 103 14.61 2.87 7.09
N GLU A 104 13.89 2.69 8.20
CA GLU A 104 13.03 1.52 8.40
C GLU A 104 11.67 1.68 7.70
N GLU A 105 11.23 2.93 7.51
CA GLU A 105 9.93 3.26 6.94
C GLU A 105 10.02 4.41 5.93
N ALA A 106 9.09 4.41 4.96
CA ALA A 106 8.88 5.51 4.01
C ALA A 106 7.39 5.90 3.93
N GLU A 107 7.10 7.19 3.74
CA GLU A 107 5.74 7.69 3.47
C GLU A 107 5.62 8.12 2.00
N VAL A 108 4.58 7.64 1.31
CA VAL A 108 4.36 7.92 -0.14
C VAL A 108 2.95 8.29 -0.53
#